data_AF-A0AA36MIG4-F1
#
_entry.id   AF-A0AA36MIG4-F1
#
_cell.length_a   1.000
_cell.length_b   1.000
_cell.length_c   1.000
_cell.angle_alpha   90.00
_cell.angle_beta   90.00
_cell.angle_gamma   90.00
#
_symmetry.space_group_name_H-M   'P 1'
#
loop_
_entity.id
_entity.type
_entity.pdbx_description
1 polymer ?
#
loop_
_entity_poly.entity_id
_entity_poly.type
_entity_poly.pdbx_seq_one_letter_code
_entity_poly.pdbx_strand_id
1 'polypeptide(L)'
;MAELVFEQVGGRCKLSSPDDFISHLTNDVAKPRRKSSLNGQWLKHQQSLQEQAKIADFLRRHRFMDDLDAPKFSCLGFKYTFPLVEAARAEDGLMVLLLIRFGADLYQKNHWGYTAFDYIKSKALRRKAHSLHLKIRLGL
;
A
#
# COMPACT_ATOMS: atom_id res chain seq x y z
N MET A 1 13.37 -15.16 -13.31
CA MET A 1 12.85 -13.92 -12.70
C MET A 1 11.44 -14.23 -12.25
N ALA A 2 11.22 -14.37 -10.95
CA ALA A 2 9.91 -14.74 -10.41
C ALA A 2 8.97 -13.54 -10.46
N GLU A 3 7.84 -13.70 -11.14
CA GLU A 3 6.80 -12.69 -11.28
C GLU A 3 5.90 -12.76 -10.04
N LEU A 4 5.93 -11.74 -9.21
CA LEU A 4 5.18 -11.67 -7.96
C LEU A 4 3.77 -11.13 -8.25
N VAL A 5 2.74 -11.87 -7.84
CA VAL A 5 1.33 -11.53 -8.09
C VAL A 5 0.67 -11.14 -6.77
N PHE A 6 -0.07 -10.03 -6.76
CA PHE A 6 -0.82 -9.61 -5.58
C PHE A 6 -2.23 -10.16 -5.61
N GLU A 7 -2.62 -10.89 -4.56
CA GLU A 7 -3.97 -11.39 -4.35
C GLU A 7 -4.66 -10.56 -3.26
N GLN A 8 -5.87 -10.06 -3.55
CA GLN A 8 -6.66 -9.29 -2.60
C GLN A 8 -7.68 -10.22 -1.92
N VAL A 9 -7.40 -10.58 -0.67
CA VAL A 9 -8.29 -11.43 0.15
C VAL A 9 -8.88 -10.57 1.28
N GLY A 10 -10.20 -10.41 1.30
CA GLY A 10 -10.90 -9.72 2.39
C GLY A 10 -10.52 -8.24 2.57
N GLY A 11 -10.10 -7.54 1.51
CA GLY A 11 -9.69 -6.14 1.56
C GLY A 11 -8.23 -5.89 1.93
N ARG A 12 -7.44 -6.95 2.18
CA ARG A 12 -5.99 -6.87 2.43
C ARG A 12 -5.24 -7.49 1.26
N CYS A 13 -4.32 -6.76 0.65
CA CYS A 13 -3.49 -7.28 -0.45
C CYS A 13 -2.33 -8.09 0.14
N LYS A 14 -2.19 -9.34 -0.29
CA LYS A 14 -1.05 -10.21 0.02
C LYS A 14 -0.25 -10.45 -1.26
N LEU A 15 1.07 -10.53 -1.12
CA LEU A 15 1.97 -11.01 -2.16
C LEU A 15 1.95 -12.53 -2.15
N SER A 16 1.46 -13.16 -3.21
CA SER A 16 1.48 -14.60 -3.41
C SER A 16 2.36 -14.97 -4.60
N SER A 17 2.90 -16.19 -4.55
CA SER A 17 3.64 -16.75 -5.69
C SER A 17 2.65 -17.21 -6.76
N PRO A 18 3.02 -17.14 -8.05
CA PRO A 18 2.10 -17.42 -9.17
C PRO A 18 1.56 -18.86 -9.18
N ASP A 19 2.18 -19.79 -8.46
CA ASP A 19 1.78 -21.20 -8.42
C ASP A 19 0.48 -21.44 -7.64
N ASP A 20 0.06 -20.50 -6.77
CA ASP A 20 -1.17 -20.63 -5.97
C ASP A 20 -2.43 -20.10 -6.70
N PHE A 21 -2.27 -19.35 -7.80
CA PHE A 21 -3.38 -18.63 -8.45
C PHE A 21 -4.15 -19.50 -9.48
N ILE A 22 -3.51 -20.56 -10.02
CA ILE A 22 -4.07 -21.32 -11.14
C ILE A 22 -5.20 -22.30 -10.71
N SER A 23 -5.29 -22.68 -9.43
CA SER A 23 -6.27 -23.65 -8.96
C SER A 23 -7.72 -23.14 -8.86
N HIS A 24 -7.96 -21.83 -8.96
CA HIS A 24 -9.27 -21.23 -8.71
C HIS A 24 -10.02 -20.74 -9.96
N LEU A 25 -9.42 -20.78 -11.16
CA LEU A 25 -9.98 -20.11 -12.34
C LEU A 25 -10.87 -20.98 -13.26
N THR A 26 -10.99 -22.29 -13.04
CA THR A 26 -11.63 -23.18 -14.06
C THR A 26 -13.09 -23.54 -13.84
N ASN A 27 -13.74 -23.04 -12.78
CA ASN A 27 -15.14 -23.36 -12.52
C ASN A 27 -15.96 -22.07 -12.47
N ASP A 28 -16.41 -21.57 -13.63
CA ASP A 28 -17.77 -21.00 -13.73
C ASP A 28 -18.18 -20.69 -15.17
N VAL A 29 -19.22 -21.41 -15.59
CA VAL A 29 -19.90 -21.30 -16.88
C VAL A 29 -21.02 -20.26 -16.80
N ALA A 30 -20.98 -19.32 -17.75
CA ALA A 30 -22.08 -18.55 -18.36
C ALA A 30 -22.97 -17.60 -17.52
N LYS A 31 -22.92 -16.31 -17.89
CA LYS A 31 -24.10 -15.44 -18.20
C LYS A 31 -23.64 -14.15 -18.93
N PRO A 32 -24.20 -13.80 -20.11
CA PRO A 32 -23.81 -12.56 -20.80
C PRO A 32 -24.55 -11.36 -20.20
N ARG A 33 -23.84 -10.51 -19.46
CA ARG A 33 -24.40 -9.30 -18.81
C ARG A 33 -23.66 -8.03 -19.27
N ARG A 34 -24.37 -7.21 -20.05
CA ARG A 34 -24.21 -5.78 -20.34
C ARG A 34 -22.78 -5.27 -20.65
N LYS A 35 -22.50 -5.15 -21.96
CA LYS A 35 -21.34 -4.47 -22.55
C LYS A 35 -21.47 -2.94 -22.43
N SER A 36 -21.18 -2.36 -21.26
CA SER A 36 -21.02 -0.90 -21.13
C SER A 36 -20.39 -0.48 -19.78
N SER A 37 -19.21 -1.01 -19.43
CA SER A 37 -18.31 -0.39 -18.42
C SER A 37 -16.90 -1.02 -18.31
N LEU A 38 -16.47 -1.86 -19.25
CA LEU A 38 -15.20 -2.60 -19.12
C LEU A 38 -13.95 -1.69 -19.20
N ASN A 39 -14.00 -0.63 -20.02
CA ASN A 39 -12.85 0.25 -20.24
C ASN A 39 -12.45 1.06 -18.99
N GLY A 40 -13.44 1.49 -18.19
CA GLY A 40 -13.17 2.28 -16.98
C GLY A 40 -12.60 1.45 -15.83
N GLN A 41 -13.00 0.18 -15.72
CA GLN A 41 -12.48 -0.73 -14.70
C GLN A 41 -11.03 -1.12 -14.98
N TRP A 42 -10.69 -1.41 -16.23
CA TRP A 42 -9.31 -1.70 -16.65
C TRP A 42 -8.36 -0.53 -16.39
N LEU A 43 -8.78 0.70 -16.69
CA LEU A 43 -7.94 1.89 -16.44
C LEU A 43 -7.64 2.08 -14.95
N LYS A 44 -8.65 1.86 -14.08
CA LYS A 44 -8.48 1.91 -12.62
C LYS A 44 -7.56 0.79 -12.12
N HIS A 45 -7.70 -0.41 -12.66
CA HIS A 45 -6.83 -1.54 -12.32
C HIS A 45 -5.37 -1.25 -12.73
N GLN A 46 -5.14 -0.76 -13.95
CA GLN A 46 -3.80 -0.41 -14.43
C GLN A 46 -3.16 0.71 -13.59
N GLN A 47 -3.93 1.73 -13.18
CA GLN A 47 -3.45 2.75 -12.26
C GLN A 47 -3.06 2.16 -10.90
N SER A 48 -3.86 1.26 -10.36
CA SER A 48 -3.54 0.56 -9.11
C SER A 48 -2.24 -0.24 -9.21
N LEU A 49 -1.98 -0.90 -10.35
CA LEU A 49 -0.71 -1.62 -10.58
C LEU A 49 0.48 -0.67 -10.64
N GLN A 50 0.35 0.48 -11.31
CA GLN A 50 1.41 1.49 -11.34
C GLN A 50 1.69 2.07 -9.95
N GLU A 51 0.65 2.27 -9.15
CA GLU A 51 0.78 2.73 -7.76
C GLU A 51 1.48 1.69 -6.89
N GLN A 52 1.12 0.41 -7.01
CA GLN A 52 1.82 -0.69 -6.34
C GLN A 52 3.28 -0.78 -6.75
N ALA A 53 3.59 -0.65 -8.04
CA ALA A 53 4.97 -0.67 -8.54
C ALA A 53 5.81 0.47 -7.93
N LYS A 54 5.22 1.67 -7.79
CA LYS A 54 5.89 2.80 -7.12
C LYS A 54 6.16 2.52 -5.64
N ILE A 55 5.21 1.91 -4.95
CA ILE A 55 5.36 1.52 -3.55
C ILE A 55 6.46 0.46 -3.41
N ALA A 56 6.43 -0.61 -4.23
CA ALA A 56 7.44 -1.66 -4.22
C ALA A 56 8.85 -1.11 -4.51
N ASP A 57 8.96 -0.21 -5.48
CA ASP A 57 10.23 0.46 -5.79
C ASP A 57 10.73 1.33 -4.63
N PHE A 58 9.83 2.04 -3.94
CA PHE A 58 10.16 2.81 -2.74
C PHE A 58 10.65 1.90 -1.60
N LEU A 59 9.92 0.82 -1.30
CA LEU A 59 10.29 -0.13 -0.25
C LEU A 59 11.68 -0.73 -0.52
N ARG A 60 11.94 -1.13 -1.77
CA ARG A 60 13.24 -1.66 -2.20
C ARG A 60 14.37 -0.64 -2.04
N ARG A 61 14.18 0.59 -2.52
CA ARG A 61 15.19 1.66 -2.41
C ARG A 61 15.55 1.98 -0.97
N HIS A 62 14.56 1.94 -0.07
CA HIS A 62 14.78 2.21 1.35
C HIS A 62 15.07 0.95 2.19
N ARG A 63 15.18 -0.23 1.58
CA ARG A 63 15.45 -1.54 2.23
C ARG A 63 14.41 -1.92 3.29
N PHE A 64 13.14 -1.63 3.03
CA PHE A 64 12.04 -2.23 3.78
C PHE A 64 11.76 -3.63 3.23
N MET A 65 11.14 -4.48 4.06
CA MET A 65 10.51 -5.71 3.58
C MET A 65 9.28 -5.33 2.73
N ASP A 66 8.77 -6.24 1.90
CA ASP A 66 7.63 -5.98 1.00
C ASP A 66 6.27 -5.76 1.71
N ASP A 67 6.29 -5.41 3.00
CA ASP A 67 5.11 -5.14 3.83
C ASP A 67 5.12 -3.66 4.28
N LEU A 68 3.95 -3.02 4.18
CA LEU A 68 3.75 -1.59 4.43
C LEU A 68 3.82 -1.23 5.91
N ASP A 69 3.49 -2.20 6.77
CA ASP A 69 3.50 -2.04 8.23
C ASP A 69 4.71 -2.72 8.88
N ALA A 70 5.61 -3.33 8.10
CA ALA A 70 6.80 -3.95 8.64
C ALA A 70 7.86 -2.90 9.02
N PRO A 71 8.32 -2.88 10.27
CA PRO A 71 9.42 -2.01 10.65
C PRO A 71 10.73 -2.51 10.03
N LYS A 72 11.52 -1.58 9.51
CA LYS A 72 12.93 -1.82 9.22
C LYS A 72 13.74 -1.58 10.48
N PHE A 73 14.55 -2.57 10.85
CA PHE A 73 15.51 -2.46 11.94
C PHE A 73 16.88 -2.01 11.44
N SER A 74 17.58 -1.22 12.26
CA SER A 74 19.00 -0.93 12.05
C SER A 74 19.85 -2.18 12.36
N CYS A 75 21.04 -2.27 11.77
CA CYS A 75 21.97 -3.42 11.88
C CYS A 75 22.32 -3.79 13.34
N LEU A 76 22.18 -2.85 14.28
CA LEU A 76 22.41 -3.07 15.72
C LEU A 76 21.13 -3.32 16.53
N GLY A 77 19.96 -3.47 15.91
CA GLY A 77 18.70 -3.80 16.58
C GLY A 77 18.02 -2.68 17.40
N PHE A 78 18.74 -1.61 17.76
CA PHE A 78 18.22 -0.56 18.67
C PHE A 78 17.32 0.51 18.03
N LYS A 79 17.15 0.49 16.71
CA LYS A 79 16.38 1.51 15.99
C LYS A 79 15.46 0.84 14.99
N TYR A 80 14.20 1.27 14.97
CA TYR A 80 13.23 0.84 13.98
C TYR A 80 12.46 2.02 13.40
N THR A 81 12.08 1.90 12.13
CA THR A 81 11.32 2.90 11.37
C THR A 81 10.34 2.19 10.45
N PHE A 82 9.21 2.84 10.15
CA PHE A 82 8.20 2.35 9.22
C PHE A 82 8.29 3.06 7.87
N PRO A 83 7.86 2.42 6.77
CA PRO A 83 7.82 3.03 5.44
C PRO A 83 7.11 4.38 5.41
N LEU A 84 5.97 4.49 6.12
CA LEU A 84 5.16 5.70 6.15
C LEU A 84 5.87 6.87 6.84
N VAL A 85 6.58 6.60 7.95
CA VAL A 85 7.38 7.59 8.66
C VAL A 85 8.54 8.07 7.80
N GLU A 86 9.19 7.17 7.08
CA GLU A 86 10.30 7.49 6.19
C GLU A 86 9.84 8.36 5.00
N ALA A 87 8.70 8.03 4.38
CA ALA A 87 8.11 8.84 3.32
C ALA A 87 7.73 10.26 3.81
N ALA A 88 7.15 10.36 5.01
CA ALA A 88 6.84 11.65 5.63
C ALA A 88 8.09 12.48 5.94
N ARG A 89 9.17 11.82 6.39
CA ARG A 89 10.47 12.44 6.65
C ARG A 89 11.15 12.94 5.37
N ALA A 90 10.99 12.21 4.27
CA ALA A 90 11.48 12.59 2.95
C ALA A 90 10.64 13.69 2.26
N GLU A 91 9.57 14.16 2.91
CA GLU A 91 8.60 15.12 2.37
C GLU A 91 7.90 14.65 1.08
N ASP A 92 7.89 13.33 0.82
CA ASP A 92 7.20 12.74 -0.33
C ASP A 92 5.71 12.59 -0.03
N GLY A 93 4.97 13.68 -0.20
CA GLY A 93 3.53 13.71 0.03
C GLY A 93 2.74 12.75 -0.85
N LEU A 94 3.23 12.41 -2.05
CA LEU A 94 2.56 11.43 -2.91
C LEU A 94 2.72 10.03 -2.35
N MET A 95 3.93 9.65 -1.93
CA MET A 95 4.18 8.36 -1.31
C MET A 95 3.43 8.21 0.02
N VAL A 96 3.36 9.25 0.84
CA VAL A 96 2.56 9.25 2.08
C VAL A 96 1.10 8.91 1.77
N LEU A 97 0.49 9.56 0.78
CA LEU A 97 -0.90 9.31 0.41
C LEU A 97 -1.10 7.91 -0.17
N LEU A 98 -0.14 7.42 -0.96
CA LEU A 98 -0.17 6.07 -1.51
C LEU A 98 -0.11 5.03 -0.40
N LEU A 99 0.88 5.11 0.50
CA LEU A 99 1.03 4.17 1.61
C LEU A 99 -0.24 4.12 2.47
N ILE A 100 -0.82 5.28 2.82
CA ILE A 100 -2.09 5.33 3.58
C ILE A 100 -3.22 4.69 2.78
N ARG A 101 -3.34 5.00 1.47
CA ARG A 101 -4.39 4.43 0.60
C ARG A 101 -4.32 2.91 0.51
N PHE A 102 -3.12 2.34 0.62
CA PHE A 102 -2.90 0.90 0.63
C PHE A 102 -2.97 0.28 2.05
N GLY A 103 -3.36 1.06 3.06
CA GLY A 103 -3.68 0.56 4.40
C GLY A 103 -2.62 0.78 5.46
N ALA A 104 -1.52 1.51 5.17
CA ALA A 104 -0.49 1.78 6.16
C ALA A 104 -1.05 2.55 7.37
N ASP A 105 -0.66 2.14 8.57
CA ASP A 105 -1.14 2.79 9.79
C ASP A 105 -0.48 4.16 10.01
N LEU A 106 -1.31 5.19 10.02
CA LEU A 106 -0.91 6.58 10.18
C LEU A 106 -0.47 6.93 11.61
N TYR A 107 -0.90 6.14 12.60
CA TYR A 107 -0.60 6.36 14.02
C TYR A 107 0.56 5.52 14.53
N GLN A 108 1.22 4.76 13.66
CA GLN A 108 2.33 3.91 14.05
C GLN A 108 3.54 4.75 14.44
N LYS A 109 4.10 4.46 15.62
CA LYS A 109 5.22 5.20 16.22
C LYS A 109 6.54 4.51 15.93
N ASN A 110 7.54 5.26 15.48
CA ASN A 110 8.91 4.80 15.36
C ASN A 110 9.58 4.64 16.74
N HIS A 111 10.86 4.24 16.77
CA HIS A 111 11.62 4.06 18.01
C HIS A 111 11.83 5.34 18.84
N TRP A 112 11.61 6.52 18.27
CA TRP A 112 11.63 7.79 19.01
C TRP A 112 10.26 8.18 19.56
N GLY A 113 9.23 7.37 19.33
CA GLY A 113 7.85 7.67 19.73
C GLY A 113 7.10 8.61 18.78
N TYR A 114 7.69 8.96 17.63
CA TYR A 114 7.08 9.84 16.63
C TYR A 114 6.32 9.05 15.58
N THR A 115 5.18 9.60 15.16
CA THR A 115 4.32 9.11 14.08
C THR A 115 4.65 9.80 12.77
N ALA A 116 4.09 9.30 11.66
CA ALA A 116 4.21 9.99 10.37
C ALA A 116 3.61 11.41 10.42
N PHE A 117 2.58 11.64 11.23
CA PHE A 117 1.97 12.97 11.42
C PHE A 117 2.96 14.02 11.93
N ASP A 118 3.90 13.62 12.78
CA ASP A 118 4.86 14.53 13.41
C ASP A 118 5.87 15.07 12.38
N TYR A 119 6.17 14.29 11.33
CA TYR A 119 7.09 14.69 10.27
C TYR A 119 6.41 15.47 9.14
N ILE A 120 5.09 15.36 8.96
CA ILE A 120 4.38 16.08 7.89
C ILE A 120 4.31 17.57 8.20
N LYS A 121 5.11 18.39 7.50
CA LYS A 121 5.09 19.85 7.67
C LYS A 121 3.82 20.49 7.09
N SER A 122 3.38 20.03 5.91
CA SER A 122 2.23 20.61 5.20
C SER A 122 0.88 20.34 5.90
N LYS A 123 0.14 21.41 6.23
CA LYS A 123 -1.22 21.31 6.81
C LYS A 123 -2.21 20.65 5.84
N ALA A 124 -2.08 20.91 4.54
CA ALA A 124 -2.96 20.33 3.52
C ALA A 124 -2.77 18.81 3.43
N LEU A 125 -1.52 18.36 3.45
CA LEU A 125 -1.19 16.94 3.45
C LEU A 125 -1.70 16.24 4.72
N ARG A 126 -1.53 16.85 5.91
CA ARG A 126 -2.07 16.30 7.17
C ARG A 126 -3.57 16.06 7.12
N ARG A 127 -4.34 17.05 6.66
CA ARG A 127 -5.81 16.91 6.53
C ARG A 127 -6.18 15.78 5.58
N LYS A 128 -5.48 15.68 4.45
CA LYS A 128 -5.74 14.65 3.44
C LYS A 128 -5.37 13.25 3.94
N ALA A 129 -4.22 13.10 4.59
CA ALA A 129 -3.78 11.86 5.24
C ALA A 129 -4.79 11.40 6.29
N HIS A 130 -5.21 12.31 7.18
CA HIS A 130 -6.23 12.02 8.21
C HIS A 130 -7.56 11.56 7.59
N SER A 131 -8.04 12.28 6.57
CA SER A 131 -9.28 11.95 5.89
C SER A 131 -9.22 10.58 5.21
N LEU A 132 -8.11 10.22 4.56
CA LEU A 132 -7.94 8.92 3.93
C LEU A 132 -7.89 7.79 4.96
N HIS A 133 -7.11 7.95 6.04
CA HIS A 133 -7.02 6.94 7.08
C HIS A 133 -8.39 6.65 7.71
N LEU A 134 -9.18 7.69 7.99
CA LEU A 134 -10.55 7.53 8.51
C LEU A 134 -11.46 6.80 7.54
N LYS A 135 -11.41 7.11 6.24
CA LYS A 135 -12.23 6.42 5.23
C LYS A 135 -11.94 4.93 5.19
N ILE A 136 -10.66 4.57 5.15
CA ILE A 136 -10.22 3.18 5.11
C ILE A 136 -10.63 2.44 6.38
N ARG A 137 -10.46 3.07 7.55
CA ARG A 137 -10.81 2.48 8.84
C ARG A 137 -12.31 2.31 9.05
N LEU A 138 -13.13 3.22 8.49
CA LEU A 138 -14.59 3.19 8.58
C LEU A 138 -15.25 2.41 7.43
N GLY A 139 -14.48 1.94 6.45
CA GLY A 139 -15.00 1.25 5.26
C GLY A 139 -15.84 2.14 4.34
N LEU A 140 -15.57 3.46 4.33
CA LEU A 140 -16.29 4.48 3.56
C LEU A 140 -15.65 4.77 2.19
#